data_AF-W1WLT3-F1
#
_entry.id   AF-W1WLT3-F1
#
_cell.length_a   1.000
_cell.length_b   1.000
_cell.length_c   1.000
_cell.angle_alpha   90.00
_cell.angle_beta   90.00
_cell.angle_gamma   90.00
#
_symmetry.space_group_name_H-M   'P 1'
#
loop_
_entity.id
_entity.type
_entity.pdbx_description
1 polymer ?
#
loop_
_entity_poly.entity_id
_entity_poly.type
_entity_poly.pdbx_seq_one_letter_code
_entity_poly.pdbx_strand_id
1 'polypeptide(L)' 'SEPHAAVAYRALRDQLHPGEYGLFLGTAHPAKFKESVEAILGETLDLPKELAERADLPLLSHNLPADFAALRKLMMNHQ' A
#
# COMPACT_ATOMS: atom_id res chain seq x y z
N SER A 1 0.72 5.30 -11.63
CA SER A 1 0.39 3.95 -11.11
C SER A 1 1.21 3.70 -9.85
N GLU A 2 0.98 2.61 -9.11
CA GLU A 2 1.67 2.32 -7.84
C GLU A 2 2.45 0.99 -7.88
N PRO A 3 3.32 0.69 -6.90
CA PRO A 3 4.24 -0.44 -6.99
C PRO A 3 3.58 -1.79 -7.28
N HIS A 4 2.40 -2.09 -6.72
CA HIS A 4 1.76 -3.39 -6.91
C HIS A 4 1.23 -3.55 -8.35
N ALA A 5 0.53 -2.54 -8.87
CA ALA A 5 0.05 -2.47 -10.24
C ALA A 5 1.19 -2.42 -11.25
N ALA A 6 2.32 -1.79 -10.90
CA ALA A 6 3.50 -1.77 -11.75
C ALA A 6 4.08 -3.18 -11.96
N VAL A 7 4.10 -4.03 -10.91
CA VAL A 7 4.50 -5.45 -11.03
C VAL A 7 3.55 -6.20 -11.98
N ALA A 8 2.23 -6.05 -11.79
CA ALA A 8 1.25 -6.74 -12.64
C ALA A 8 1.32 -6.27 -14.10
N TYR A 9 1.43 -4.96 -14.34
CA TYR A 9 1.60 -4.39 -15.67
C TYR A 9 2.88 -4.89 -16.33
N ARG A 10 4.00 -4.98 -15.59
CA ARG A 10 5.28 -5.45 -16.15
C ARG A 10 5.15 -6.89 -16.66
N ALA A 11 4.59 -7.78 -15.86
CA ALA A 11 4.37 -9.17 -16.26
C ALA A 11 3.41 -9.27 -17.47
N LEU A 12 2.30 -8.52 -17.44
CA LEU A 12 1.35 -8.47 -18.55
C LEU A 12 2.03 -7.97 -19.83
N ARG A 13 2.80 -6.89 -19.73
CA ARG A 13 3.46 -6.26 -20.89
C ARG A 13 4.46 -7.21 -21.55
N ASP A 14 5.13 -8.05 -20.77
CA ASP A 14 6.15 -8.97 -21.25
C ASP A 14 5.59 -10.24 -21.89
N GLN A 15 4.33 -10.57 -21.60
CA GLN A 15 3.70 -11.83 -22.00
C GLN A 15 2.50 -11.66 -22.94
N LEU A 16 2.04 -10.42 -23.19
CA LEU A 16 0.89 -10.17 -24.05
C LEU A 16 1.21 -10.44 -25.52
N HIS A 17 0.47 -11.36 -26.14
CA HIS A 17 0.65 -11.71 -27.55
C HIS A 17 -0.16 -10.83 -28.51
N PRO A 18 0.21 -10.78 -29.80
CA PRO A 18 -0.59 -10.10 -30.82
C PRO A 18 -2.02 -10.63 -30.88
N GLY A 19 -3.00 -9.73 -30.83
CA GLY A 19 -4.43 -10.06 -30.88
C GLY A 19 -5.08 -10.32 -29.52
N GLU A 20 -4.31 -10.38 -28.44
CA GLU A 20 -4.85 -10.48 -27.07
C GLU A 20 -5.14 -9.09 -26.48
N TYR A 21 -6.09 -9.04 -25.54
CA TYR A 21 -6.35 -7.85 -24.73
C TYR A 21 -5.96 -8.11 -23.28
N GLY A 22 -5.03 -7.29 -22.78
CA GLY A 22 -4.50 -7.41 -21.43
C GLY A 22 -5.19 -6.49 -20.43
N LEU A 23 -5.54 -7.04 -19.27
CA LEU A 23 -6.00 -6.28 -18.09
C LEU A 23 -5.14 -6.65 -16.89
N PHE A 24 -4.84 -5.66 -16.05
CA PHE A 24 -4.20 -5.86 -14.75
C PHE A 24 -4.98 -5.10 -13.67
N LEU A 25 -4.93 -5.60 -12.44
CA LEU A 25 -5.68 -5.02 -11.33
C LEU A 25 -4.82 -3.98 -10.61
N GLY A 26 -5.32 -2.75 -10.56
CA GLY A 26 -4.80 -1.72 -9.66
C GLY A 26 -5.29 -1.96 -8.24
N THR A 27 -4.48 -2.64 -7.42
CA THR A 27 -4.93 -3.10 -6.09
C THR A 27 -4.96 -2.01 -5.03
N ALA A 28 -4.31 -0.87 -5.29
CA ALA A 28 -4.26 0.27 -4.38
C ALA A 28 -4.21 1.61 -5.12
N HIS A 29 -4.60 2.68 -4.43
CA HIS A 29 -4.42 4.05 -4.90
C HIS A 29 -2.95 4.49 -4.72
N PRO A 30 -2.32 5.19 -5.69
CA PRO A 30 -0.92 5.61 -5.59
C PRO A 30 -0.57 6.48 -4.38
N ALA A 31 -1.52 7.30 -3.93
CA ALA A 31 -1.33 8.12 -2.73
C ALA A 31 -1.06 7.31 -1.44
N LYS A 32 -1.39 6.01 -1.39
CA LYS A 32 -1.01 5.14 -0.28
C LYS A 32 0.51 4.89 -0.20
N PHE A 33 1.24 5.19 -1.27
CA PHE A 33 2.69 5.02 -1.42
C PHE A 33 3.36 6.32 -1.89
N LYS A 34 2.79 7.48 -1.49
CA LYS A 34 3.17 8.82 -1.97
C LYS A 34 4.69 9.03 -2.05
N GLU A 35 5.42 8.82 -0.96
CA GLU A 35 6.88 9.05 -0.92
C GLU A 35 7.63 8.30 -2.01
N SER A 36 7.32 7.01 -2.19
CA SER A 36 7.96 6.19 -3.23
C SER A 36 7.54 6.62 -4.64
N VAL A 37 6.26 6.92 -4.83
CA VAL A 37 5.71 7.31 -6.13
C VAL A 37 6.30 8.66 -6.59
N GLU A 38 6.35 9.66 -5.71
CA GLU A 38 6.94 10.97 -6.01
C GLU A 38 8.44 10.86 -6.30
N ALA A 39 9.18 10.09 -5.50
CA ALA A 39 10.61 9.90 -5.72
C ALA A 39 10.92 9.21 -7.06
N ILE A 40 10.11 8.22 -7.47
CA ILE A 40 10.31 7.48 -8.72
C ILE A 40 9.91 8.31 -9.94
N LEU A 41 8.80 9.05 -9.85
CA LEU A 41 8.25 9.80 -10.99
C LEU A 41 8.80 11.23 -11.11
N GLY A 42 9.39 11.77 -10.04
CA GLY A 42 9.91 13.13 -9.99
C GLY A 42 8.81 14.21 -10.00
N GLU A 43 7.60 13.85 -9.57
CA GLU A 43 6.43 14.74 -9.56
C GLU A 43 5.73 14.70 -8.20
N THR A 44 5.04 15.79 -7.85
CA THR A 44 4.26 15.88 -6.62
C THR A 44 2.89 15.19 -6.81
N LEU A 45 2.46 14.42 -5.81
CA LEU A 45 1.18 13.73 -5.77
C LEU A 45 0.32 14.24 -4.60
N ASP A 46 -0.84 14.81 -4.91
CA ASP A 46 -1.77 15.26 -3.88
C ASP A 46 -2.38 14.10 -3.09
N LEU A 47 -2.61 14.32 -1.79
CA LEU A 47 -3.30 13.35 -0.94
C LEU A 47 -4.82 13.47 -1.12
N PRO A 48 -5.52 12.36 -1.42
CA PRO A 48 -6.97 12.31 -1.32
C PRO A 48 -7.45 12.61 0.10
N LYS A 49 -8.67 13.13 0.21
CA LYS A 49 -9.29 13.55 1.47
C LYS A 49 -9.22 12.46 2.55
N GLU A 50 -9.47 11.21 2.18
CA GLU A 50 -9.50 10.06 3.07
C GLU A 50 -8.14 9.79 3.75
N LEU A 51 -7.04 10.10 3.06
CA LEU A 51 -5.69 10.00 3.62
C LEU A 51 -5.30 11.28 4.35
N ALA A 52 -5.63 12.45 3.79
CA ALA A 52 -5.30 13.74 4.39
C ALA A 52 -5.90 13.90 5.79
N GLU A 53 -7.15 13.45 6.00
CA GLU A 53 -7.83 13.51 7.30
C GLU A 53 -7.15 12.71 8.42
N ARG A 54 -6.28 11.76 8.07
CA ARG A 54 -5.63 10.85 9.03
C ARG A 54 -4.10 10.96 9.06
N ALA A 55 -3.50 11.72 8.14
CA ALA A 55 -2.05 11.76 7.96
C ALA A 55 -1.29 12.25 9.20
N ASP A 56 -1.87 13.22 9.92
CA ASP A 56 -1.22 13.86 11.08
C ASP A 56 -1.73 13.34 12.44
N LEU A 57 -2.57 12.28 12.45
CA LEU A 57 -3.08 11.72 13.70
C LEU A 57 -2.02 10.86 14.40
N PRO A 58 -1.98 10.85 15.75
CA PRO A 58 -1.02 10.03 16.48
C PRO A 58 -1.31 8.53 16.29
N LEU A 59 -0.23 7.75 16.17
CA LEU A 59 -0.30 6.29 16.17
C LEU A 59 -0.69 5.78 17.57
N LEU A 60 -1.64 4.84 17.59
CA LEU A 60 -2.07 4.16 18.81
C LEU A 60 -1.58 2.71 18.87
N SER A 61 -0.65 2.33 17.99
CA SER A 61 -0.13 0.97 17.88
C SER A 61 0.73 0.60 19.09
N HIS A 62 0.55 -0.62 19.60
CA HIS A 62 1.43 -1.19 20.63
C HIS A 62 2.54 -2.02 19.95
N ASN A 63 3.77 -1.89 20.46
CA ASN A 63 4.89 -2.74 20.03
C ASN A 63 4.91 -4.03 20.86
N LEU A 64 5.01 -5.18 20.18
CA LEU A 64 5.12 -6.50 20.81
C LEU A 64 6.25 -7.30 20.14
N PRO A 65 6.97 -8.15 20.90
CA PRO A 65 7.82 -9.16 20.31
C PRO A 65 6.97 -10.18 19.55
N ALA A 66 7.60 -10.95 18.65
CA ALA A 66 6.98 -12.08 17.97
C ALA A 66 6.78 -13.28 18.92
N ASP A 67 5.98 -13.07 19.98
CA ASP A 67 5.69 -14.02 21.03
C ASP A 67 4.18 -14.15 21.25
N PHE A 68 3.69 -15.39 21.20
CA PHE A 68 2.27 -15.67 21.32
C PHE A 68 1.72 -15.33 22.70
N ALA A 69 2.49 -15.57 23.77
CA ALA A 69 2.04 -15.31 25.13
C ALA A 69 1.87 -13.80 25.39
N ALA A 70 2.78 -12.98 24.86
CA ALA A 70 2.70 -11.53 24.89
C ALA A 70 1.46 -11.00 24.15
N LEU A 71 1.17 -11.50 22.95
CA LEU A 71 -0.03 -11.14 22.20
C LEU A 71 -1.30 -11.52 22.96
N ARG A 72 -1.40 -12.76 23.46
CA ARG A 72 -2.55 -13.23 24.24
C ARG A 72 -2.77 -12.35 25.46
N LYS A 73 -1.71 -12.01 26.19
CA LYS A 73 -1.79 -11.15 27.38
C LYS A 73 -2.32 -9.76 27.02
N LEU A 74 -1.84 -9.15 25.94
CA LEU A 74 -2.33 -7.85 25.49
C LEU A 74 -3.83 -7.89 25.18
N MET A 75 -4.27 -8.87 24.38
CA MET A 75 -5.67 -8.98 23.96
C MET A 75 -6.63 -9.24 25.14
N MET A 76 -6.20 -9.99 26.16
CA MET A 76 -7.02 -10.28 27.34
C MET A 76 -7.04 -9.15 28.37
N ASN A 77 -6.10 -8.19 28.28
CA ASN A 77 -6.00 -7.07 29.21
C ASN A 77 -6.63 -5.77 28.69
N HIS A 78 -7.16 -5.75 27.46
CA HIS A 78 -7.79 -4.60 26.81
C HIS A 78 -9.23 -4.91 26.38
N GLN A 79 -9.98 -5.61 27.24
CA GLN A 79 -11.43 -5.83 27.09
C GLN A 79 -12.23 -4.65 27.62
#